data_AF-A0A2G4RD85-F1
#
_entry.id   AF-A0A2G4RD85-F1
#
_cell.length_a   1.000
_cell.length_b   1.000
_cell.length_c   1.000
_cell.angle_alpha   90.00
_cell.angle_beta   90.00
_cell.angle_gamma   90.00
#
_symmetry.space_group_name_H-M   'P 1'
#
loop_
_entity.id
_entity.type
_entity.pdbx_description
1 polymer ?
#
loop_
_entity_poly.entity_id
_entity_poly.type
_entity_poly.pdbx_seq_one_letter_code
_entity_poly.pdbx_strand_id
1 'polypeptide(L)'
;MNNSYPSQDYADVIINKSATIDLGNGTYTTNIGTFTVNNDANVEISGPGSVTPSQGVIIDSGSTITLNGATFTSSGSGTDIKGTLQIEGGANVTLEHITSATGTITFGPVPDNGKNVLNLSINQTFPNITNFSSADTLNLVGLTGGSNITSVRWVQSAVGSHTYALQYQFGGGEDWRTAVTSISFAQQLDSNGKPVTENGQPVYYTPADLNSSATGTVVQDENGIYTYTNSAANIDNKNGAINITCFLSGSMIRTTKGDVAVENMQIGDEVVAYDWQNNKDITRSVI
;
A
#
# COMPACT_ATOMS: atom_id res chain seq x y z
N MET A 1 21.48 33.47 28.71
CA MET A 1 22.31 32.58 27.87
C MET A 1 21.36 31.85 26.96
N ASN A 2 21.33 32.21 25.66
CA ASN A 2 20.57 31.45 24.67
C ASN A 2 21.27 30.11 24.51
N ASN A 3 20.60 29.03 24.91
CA ASN A 3 21.05 27.68 24.65
C ASN A 3 20.71 27.38 23.18
N SER A 4 21.52 27.90 22.27
CA SER A 4 21.44 27.53 20.86
C SER A 4 21.90 26.08 20.76
N TYR A 5 20.96 25.16 20.62
CA TYR A 5 21.27 23.80 20.19
C TYR A 5 22.06 23.90 18.87
N PRO A 6 23.18 23.17 18.71
CA PRO A 6 23.86 23.12 17.42
C PRO A 6 22.87 22.63 16.36
N SER A 7 22.83 23.28 15.19
CA SER A 7 22.08 22.76 14.06
C SER A 7 22.62 21.37 13.74
N GLN A 8 21.74 20.37 13.62
CA GLN A 8 22.15 19.09 13.06
C GLN A 8 22.39 19.30 11.57
N ASP A 9 23.66 19.23 11.15
CA ASP A 9 24.04 19.27 9.75
C ASP A 9 23.74 17.90 9.13
N TYR A 10 22.56 17.77 8.53
CA TYR A 10 22.22 16.59 7.74
C TYR A 10 22.80 16.74 6.34
N ALA A 11 23.47 15.70 5.82
CA ALA A 11 24.00 15.72 4.47
C ALA A 11 22.93 15.29 3.45
N ASP A 12 22.77 16.06 2.38
CA ASP A 12 21.91 15.68 1.27
C ASP A 12 22.53 14.50 0.50
N VAL A 13 21.67 13.62 0.01
CA VAL A 13 22.01 12.54 -0.91
C VAL A 13 21.46 12.91 -2.27
N ILE A 14 22.34 13.08 -3.26
CA ILE A 14 21.95 13.48 -4.62
C ILE A 14 22.45 12.42 -5.60
N ILE A 15 21.53 11.83 -6.35
CA ILE A 15 21.82 10.80 -7.35
C ILE A 15 21.41 11.32 -8.72
N ASN A 16 22.41 11.66 -9.53
CA ASN A 16 22.24 12.22 -10.87
C ASN A 16 22.42 11.19 -12.01
N LYS A 17 22.60 9.91 -11.64
CA LYS A 17 22.80 8.79 -12.57
C LYS A 17 22.15 7.54 -11.98
N SER A 18 21.58 6.70 -12.84
CA SER A 18 20.97 5.44 -12.42
C SER A 18 21.92 4.60 -11.59
N ALA A 19 21.40 4.02 -10.52
CA ALA A 19 22.17 3.28 -9.53
C ALA A 19 21.31 2.23 -8.82
N THR A 20 21.96 1.23 -8.25
CA THR A 20 21.35 0.29 -7.31
C THR A 20 22.01 0.47 -5.96
N ILE A 21 21.21 0.59 -4.91
CA ILE A 21 21.63 0.72 -3.52
C ILE A 21 21.08 -0.50 -2.78
N ASP A 22 21.96 -1.43 -2.45
CA ASP A 22 21.61 -2.54 -1.58
C ASP A 22 21.80 -2.14 -0.12
N LEU A 23 20.71 -2.07 0.64
CA LEU A 23 20.73 -1.76 2.06
C LEU A 23 21.13 -2.97 2.91
N GLY A 24 21.05 -4.19 2.39
CA GLY A 24 21.06 -5.40 3.20
C GLY A 24 20.07 -5.27 4.38
N ASN A 25 20.54 -5.54 5.60
CA ASN A 25 19.76 -5.32 6.83
C ASN A 25 20.05 -3.96 7.50
N GLY A 26 20.67 -3.01 6.79
CA GLY A 26 21.13 -1.74 7.34
C GLY A 26 20.00 -0.76 7.66
N THR A 27 20.19 0.06 8.69
CA THR A 27 19.24 1.11 9.12
C THR A 27 19.93 2.47 9.02
N TYR A 28 19.44 3.33 8.12
CA TYR A 28 19.99 4.65 7.81
C TYR A 28 18.96 5.74 8.13
N THR A 29 18.79 6.06 9.42
CA THR A 29 17.60 6.79 9.91
C THR A 29 17.82 8.23 10.34
N THR A 30 19.06 8.70 10.53
CA THR A 30 19.29 9.99 11.22
C THR A 30 20.31 10.93 10.58
N ASN A 31 20.92 10.61 9.44
CA ASN A 31 22.01 11.43 8.87
C ASN A 31 21.78 11.83 7.41
N ILE A 32 20.57 11.66 6.89
CA ILE A 32 20.22 12.02 5.51
C ILE A 32 19.35 13.26 5.56
N GLY A 33 19.79 14.34 4.91
CA GLY A 33 19.01 15.56 4.71
C GLY A 33 17.89 15.29 3.70
N THR A 34 18.02 15.87 2.52
CA THR A 34 17.14 15.58 1.39
C THR A 34 17.70 14.42 0.58
N PHE A 35 16.84 13.49 0.16
CA PHE A 35 17.19 12.45 -0.81
C PHE A 35 16.66 12.86 -2.19
N THR A 36 17.56 13.15 -3.13
CA THR A 36 17.22 13.68 -4.46
C THR A 36 17.64 12.71 -5.56
N VAL A 37 16.70 12.39 -6.45
CA VAL A 37 16.97 11.69 -7.72
C VAL A 37 16.51 12.58 -8.87
N ASN A 38 17.41 12.83 -9.81
CA ASN A 38 17.18 13.75 -10.92
C ASN A 38 17.86 13.30 -12.21
N ASN A 39 17.75 14.13 -13.26
CA ASN A 39 18.39 13.91 -14.58
C ASN A 39 18.02 12.55 -15.20
N ASP A 40 16.73 12.21 -15.17
CA ASP A 40 16.17 10.96 -15.70
C ASP A 40 16.83 9.69 -15.12
N ALA A 41 17.38 9.79 -13.91
CA ALA A 41 18.02 8.66 -13.24
C ALA A 41 16.97 7.67 -12.71
N ASN A 42 17.30 6.38 -12.82
CA ASN A 42 16.53 5.28 -12.24
C ASN A 42 17.33 4.68 -11.08
N VAL A 43 16.82 4.83 -9.87
CA VAL A 43 17.47 4.36 -8.65
C VAL A 43 16.67 3.22 -8.05
N GLU A 44 17.28 2.06 -7.90
CA GLU A 44 16.72 0.96 -7.14
C GLU A 44 17.33 0.95 -5.73
N ILE A 45 16.49 0.88 -4.71
CA ILE A 45 16.88 0.70 -3.32
C ILE A 45 16.31 -0.66 -2.88
N SER A 46 17.21 -1.63 -2.66
CA SER A 46 16.85 -3.02 -2.40
C SER A 46 17.26 -3.48 -1.00
N GLY A 47 16.60 -4.53 -0.53
CA GLY A 47 16.90 -5.19 0.74
C GLY A 47 16.03 -4.69 1.91
N PRO A 48 15.91 -5.46 2.99
CA PRO A 48 14.98 -5.19 4.09
C PRO A 48 15.37 -4.00 4.99
N GLY A 49 16.48 -3.33 4.68
CA GLY A 49 16.94 -2.16 5.41
C GLY A 49 16.00 -0.96 5.33
N SER A 50 16.36 0.10 6.05
CA SER A 50 15.53 1.30 6.16
C SER A 50 16.29 2.58 5.82
N VAL A 51 15.63 3.51 5.13
CA VAL A 51 16.12 4.86 4.81
C VAL A 51 15.13 5.91 5.33
N THR A 52 15.63 6.93 6.03
CA THR A 52 14.80 8.03 6.55
C THR A 52 15.44 9.38 6.23
N PRO A 53 15.09 10.00 5.08
CA PRO A 53 15.48 11.38 4.80
C PRO A 53 14.72 12.33 5.74
N SER A 54 15.46 13.11 6.54
CA SER A 54 14.91 13.97 7.57
C SER A 54 14.41 15.31 7.03
N GLN A 55 14.85 15.73 5.83
CA GLN A 55 14.41 16.98 5.20
C GLN A 55 13.45 16.76 4.03
N GLY A 56 13.39 15.55 3.46
CA GLY A 56 12.41 15.19 2.44
C GLY A 56 12.98 14.30 1.34
N VAL A 57 12.15 13.99 0.35
CA VAL A 57 12.55 13.26 -0.86
C VAL A 57 12.13 14.07 -2.09
N ILE A 58 13.03 14.19 -3.07
CA ILE A 58 12.76 14.84 -4.35
C ILE A 58 12.96 13.82 -5.46
N ILE A 59 11.92 13.60 -6.25
CA ILE A 59 11.97 12.79 -7.48
C ILE A 59 11.59 13.71 -8.64
N ASP A 60 12.59 14.16 -9.40
CA ASP A 60 12.35 15.02 -10.55
C ASP A 60 11.55 14.30 -11.65
N SER A 61 10.92 15.08 -12.52
CA SER A 61 10.24 14.56 -13.70
C SER A 61 11.20 13.70 -14.52
N GLY A 62 10.72 12.55 -15.01
CA GLY A 62 11.52 11.57 -15.76
C GLY A 62 12.40 10.66 -14.90
N SER A 63 12.57 10.95 -13.62
CA SER A 63 13.36 10.11 -12.68
C SER A 63 12.48 9.10 -11.96
N THR A 64 13.09 8.00 -11.52
CA THR A 64 12.41 6.93 -10.79
C THR A 64 13.19 6.52 -9.54
N ILE A 65 12.48 6.35 -8.43
CA ILE A 65 12.96 5.56 -7.28
C ILE A 65 12.13 4.28 -7.21
N THR A 66 12.79 3.13 -7.24
CA THR A 66 12.19 1.82 -6.98
C THR A 66 12.60 1.35 -5.60
N LEU A 67 11.64 1.09 -4.72
CA LEU A 67 11.85 0.50 -3.40
C LEU A 67 11.48 -0.97 -3.47
N ASN A 68 12.47 -1.86 -3.33
CA ASN A 68 12.32 -3.30 -3.45
C ASN A 68 12.59 -3.98 -2.10
N GLY A 69 11.52 -4.16 -1.32
CA GLY A 69 11.56 -4.73 0.03
C GLY A 69 12.10 -3.80 1.12
N ALA A 70 12.47 -2.56 0.78
CA ALA A 70 13.01 -1.58 1.70
C ALA A 70 11.93 -0.84 2.51
N THR A 71 12.30 -0.36 3.70
CA THR A 71 11.50 0.61 4.44
C THR A 71 11.98 2.03 4.11
N PHE A 72 11.08 2.92 3.70
CA PHE A 72 11.40 4.30 3.35
C PHE A 72 10.46 5.26 4.06
N THR A 73 10.99 6.17 4.87
CA THR A 73 10.18 7.16 5.62
C THR A 73 10.70 8.56 5.38
N SER A 74 9.94 9.38 4.64
CA SER A 74 10.23 10.80 4.50
C SER A 74 9.44 11.58 5.55
N SER A 75 10.14 12.15 6.54
CA SER A 75 9.52 12.91 7.64
C SER A 75 9.72 14.42 7.55
N GLY A 76 10.48 14.89 6.55
CA GLY A 76 10.77 16.29 6.35
C GLY A 76 9.76 17.04 5.47
N SER A 77 9.77 18.37 5.54
CA SER A 77 8.86 19.24 4.79
C SER A 77 9.21 19.43 3.31
N GLY A 78 10.23 18.76 2.79
CA GLY A 78 10.75 18.90 1.42
C GLY A 78 10.36 17.76 0.47
N THR A 79 9.29 17.02 0.75
CA THR A 79 8.84 15.93 -0.13
C THR A 79 8.21 16.49 -1.41
N ASP A 80 8.79 16.21 -2.58
CA ASP A 80 8.32 16.63 -3.92
C ASP A 80 8.46 15.47 -4.92
N ILE A 81 7.32 14.93 -5.37
CA ILE A 81 7.28 13.79 -6.27
C ILE A 81 6.70 14.26 -7.62
N LYS A 82 7.59 14.47 -8.59
CA LYS A 82 7.26 14.80 -9.99
C LYS A 82 7.52 13.64 -10.95
N GLY A 83 8.44 12.75 -10.59
CA GLY A 83 8.72 11.49 -11.29
C GLY A 83 7.91 10.32 -10.74
N THR A 84 8.51 9.13 -10.75
CA THR A 84 7.88 7.89 -10.29
C THR A 84 8.50 7.39 -8.99
N LEU A 85 7.65 7.05 -8.01
CA LEU A 85 8.02 6.23 -6.86
C LEU A 85 7.38 4.85 -7.01
N GLN A 86 8.19 3.82 -7.24
CA GLN A 86 7.75 2.43 -7.34
C GLN A 86 7.93 1.71 -6.01
N ILE A 87 6.90 0.99 -5.58
CA ILE A 87 6.87 0.24 -4.32
C ILE A 87 6.64 -1.23 -4.67
N GLU A 88 7.63 -2.07 -4.40
CA GLU A 88 7.60 -3.49 -4.72
C GLU A 88 8.40 -4.32 -3.70
N GLY A 89 8.40 -5.64 -3.87
CA GLY A 89 9.25 -6.50 -3.04
C GLY A 89 8.82 -6.56 -1.56
N GLY A 90 7.63 -6.05 -1.22
CA GLY A 90 7.19 -5.91 0.17
C GLY A 90 7.70 -4.62 0.84
N ALA A 91 8.03 -3.59 0.04
CA ALA A 91 8.49 -2.31 0.57
C ALA A 91 7.42 -1.61 1.43
N ASN A 92 7.87 -0.84 2.42
CA ASN A 92 7.02 -0.08 3.34
C ASN A 92 7.39 1.41 3.27
N VAL A 93 6.45 2.24 2.86
CA VAL A 93 6.69 3.64 2.55
C VAL A 93 5.82 4.54 3.40
N THR A 94 6.43 5.54 4.02
CA THR A 94 5.72 6.64 4.66
C THR A 94 6.19 7.95 4.06
N LEU A 95 5.23 8.75 3.57
CA LEU A 95 5.50 10.08 3.04
C LEU A 95 4.78 11.11 3.91
N GLU A 96 5.56 12.04 4.46
CA GLU A 96 5.06 13.19 5.20
C GLU A 96 5.37 14.48 4.43
N HIS A 97 4.52 15.48 4.65
CA HIS A 97 4.63 16.83 4.12
C HIS A 97 4.93 16.93 2.62
N ILE A 98 4.13 16.24 1.78
CA ILE A 98 4.19 16.36 0.32
C ILE A 98 3.83 17.80 -0.10
N THR A 99 4.81 18.47 -0.69
CA THR A 99 4.70 19.86 -1.16
C THR A 99 4.24 19.96 -2.62
N SER A 100 4.58 18.98 -3.44
CA SER A 100 4.13 18.85 -4.82
C SER A 100 4.00 17.36 -5.20
N ALA A 101 2.93 17.07 -5.95
CA ALA A 101 2.37 15.74 -6.15
C ALA A 101 1.93 15.56 -7.61
N THR A 102 2.80 15.92 -8.55
CA THR A 102 2.50 15.88 -9.99
C THR A 102 2.96 14.58 -10.66
N GLY A 103 3.78 13.79 -9.96
CA GLY A 103 4.28 12.51 -10.41
C GLY A 103 3.31 11.35 -10.18
N THR A 104 3.86 10.15 -10.01
CA THR A 104 3.09 8.92 -9.80
C THR A 104 3.73 8.04 -8.73
N ILE A 105 2.90 7.39 -7.92
CA ILE A 105 3.28 6.24 -7.12
C ILE A 105 2.73 4.99 -7.81
N THR A 106 3.55 3.97 -7.99
CA THR A 106 3.14 2.72 -8.63
C THR A 106 3.48 1.54 -7.75
N PHE A 107 2.53 0.63 -7.59
CA PHE A 107 2.78 -0.65 -6.93
C PHE A 107 3.35 -1.66 -7.95
N GLY A 108 4.28 -2.49 -7.50
CA GLY A 108 4.85 -3.60 -8.25
C GLY A 108 4.58 -4.95 -7.58
N PRO A 109 5.23 -6.02 -8.05
CA PRO A 109 5.06 -7.35 -7.48
C PRO A 109 5.40 -7.42 -5.98
N VAL A 110 4.75 -8.35 -5.28
CA VAL A 110 4.96 -8.61 -3.85
C VAL A 110 5.51 -10.03 -3.71
N PRO A 111 6.51 -10.29 -2.84
CA PRO A 111 6.98 -11.64 -2.55
C PRO A 111 5.91 -12.45 -1.82
N ASP A 112 6.00 -13.78 -1.87
CA ASP A 112 5.03 -14.69 -1.26
C ASP A 112 4.77 -14.34 0.21
N ASN A 113 3.53 -13.97 0.53
CA ASN A 113 3.03 -13.53 1.86
C ASN A 113 3.48 -12.14 2.34
N GLY A 114 4.16 -11.34 1.53
CA GLY A 114 4.43 -9.93 1.79
C GLY A 114 3.23 -9.03 1.50
N LYS A 115 3.36 -7.73 1.80
CA LYS A 115 2.49 -6.65 1.30
C LYS A 115 3.37 -5.45 0.96
N ASN A 116 3.11 -4.78 -0.16
CA ASN A 116 3.62 -3.42 -0.33
C ASN A 116 2.75 -2.49 0.51
N VAL A 117 3.36 -1.61 1.29
CA VAL A 117 2.64 -0.72 2.19
C VAL A 117 2.96 0.72 1.83
N LEU A 118 1.91 1.53 1.65
CA LEU A 118 2.01 2.98 1.57
C LEU A 118 1.16 3.61 2.68
N ASN A 119 1.85 4.32 3.56
CA ASN A 119 1.25 5.10 4.65
C ASN A 119 1.03 6.54 4.16
N LEU A 120 -0.24 6.90 4.07
CA LEU A 120 -0.74 8.19 3.63
C LEU A 120 -0.98 9.09 4.84
N SER A 121 -0.12 10.08 5.01
CA SER A 121 -0.36 11.16 5.96
C SER A 121 -1.49 12.06 5.47
N ILE A 122 -2.61 12.04 6.17
CA ILE A 122 -3.82 12.78 5.78
C ILE A 122 -3.62 14.31 5.82
N ASN A 123 -4.51 15.06 5.13
CA ASN A 123 -4.43 16.51 4.89
C ASN A 123 -3.28 16.95 3.97
N GLN A 124 -2.87 16.07 3.06
CA GLN A 124 -1.87 16.35 2.03
C GLN A 124 -2.40 15.92 0.67
N THR A 125 -1.87 16.49 -0.40
CA THR A 125 -2.17 16.06 -1.76
C THR A 125 -1.19 14.96 -2.16
N PHE A 126 -1.71 13.79 -2.49
CA PHE A 126 -0.91 12.69 -3.03
C PHE A 126 -0.90 12.70 -4.56
N PRO A 127 0.19 12.21 -5.18
CA PRO A 127 0.24 12.01 -6.63
C PRO A 127 -0.74 10.90 -7.04
N ASN A 128 -0.85 10.68 -8.35
CA ASN A 128 -1.62 9.54 -8.86
C ASN A 128 -1.03 8.23 -8.30
N ILE A 129 -1.88 7.33 -7.85
CA ILE A 129 -1.50 5.98 -7.45
C ILE A 129 -1.94 5.00 -8.54
N THR A 130 -1.05 4.11 -8.93
CA THR A 130 -1.30 3.16 -10.02
C THR A 130 -0.96 1.73 -9.66
N ASN A 131 -1.59 0.80 -10.36
CA ASN A 131 -1.40 -0.63 -10.22
C ASN A 131 -1.70 -1.18 -8.81
N PHE A 132 -2.67 -0.58 -8.11
CA PHE A 132 -3.05 -1.01 -6.76
C PHE A 132 -3.85 -2.32 -6.79
N SER A 133 -3.48 -3.29 -5.98
CA SER A 133 -4.07 -4.63 -5.94
C SER A 133 -4.44 -5.08 -4.52
N SER A 134 -5.07 -6.25 -4.40
CA SER A 134 -5.31 -6.87 -3.09
C SER A 134 -4.03 -7.34 -2.37
N ALA A 135 -2.88 -7.34 -3.05
CA ALA A 135 -1.57 -7.61 -2.48
C ALA A 135 -0.93 -6.36 -1.83
N ASP A 136 -1.53 -5.20 -1.99
CA ASP A 136 -1.01 -3.93 -1.48
C ASP A 136 -1.80 -3.46 -0.25
N THR A 137 -1.28 -2.48 0.46
CA THR A 137 -1.92 -1.87 1.63
C THR A 137 -1.77 -0.36 1.60
N LEU A 138 -2.89 0.33 1.73
CA LEU A 138 -2.95 1.78 1.92
C LEU A 138 -3.45 2.07 3.33
N ASN A 139 -2.57 2.68 4.13
CA ASN A 139 -2.91 3.10 5.49
C ASN A 139 -3.13 4.60 5.52
N LEU A 140 -4.24 5.05 6.09
CA LEU A 140 -4.42 6.47 6.40
C LEU A 140 -3.89 6.72 7.81
N VAL A 141 -2.75 7.42 7.92
CA VAL A 141 -2.14 7.74 9.21
C VAL A 141 -2.66 9.09 9.67
N GLY A 142 -3.33 9.08 10.82
CA GLY A 142 -3.88 10.28 11.46
C GLY A 142 -2.78 11.24 11.93
N LEU A 143 -3.05 12.54 11.83
CA LEU A 143 -2.20 13.55 12.45
C LEU A 143 -2.15 13.32 13.97
N THR A 144 -0.97 13.46 14.55
CA THR A 144 -0.74 13.54 15.99
C THR A 144 -1.57 14.70 16.55
N GLY A 145 -2.76 14.42 17.13
CA GLY A 145 -3.67 15.51 17.55
C GLY A 145 -5.12 15.17 17.90
N GLY A 146 -5.53 13.90 17.95
CA GLY A 146 -6.78 13.49 18.61
C GLY A 146 -8.07 13.47 17.76
N SER A 147 -8.00 13.63 16.44
CA SER A 147 -9.13 13.33 15.56
C SER A 147 -8.91 12.00 14.84
N ASN A 148 -9.63 10.97 15.25
CA ASN A 148 -9.53 9.64 14.65
C ASN A 148 -10.37 9.58 13.36
N ILE A 149 -9.83 8.93 12.33
CA ILE A 149 -10.61 8.56 11.14
C ILE A 149 -11.67 7.55 11.56
N THR A 150 -12.93 7.86 11.31
CA THR A 150 -14.06 6.99 11.69
C THR A 150 -14.60 6.18 10.53
N SER A 151 -14.39 6.65 9.30
CA SER A 151 -14.88 5.99 8.09
C SER A 151 -14.03 6.36 6.90
N VAL A 152 -14.00 5.44 5.94
CA VAL A 152 -13.40 5.65 4.62
C VAL A 152 -14.40 5.31 3.54
N ARG A 153 -14.21 5.87 2.35
CA ARG A 153 -14.91 5.38 1.17
C ARG A 153 -14.08 5.51 -0.10
N TRP A 154 -14.38 4.63 -1.03
CA TRP A 154 -13.88 4.68 -2.40
C TRP A 154 -14.99 5.20 -3.31
N VAL A 155 -14.68 6.20 -4.13
CA VAL A 155 -15.64 6.79 -5.09
C VAL A 155 -15.09 6.56 -6.50
N GLN A 156 -15.84 5.86 -7.34
CA GLN A 156 -15.42 5.60 -8.71
C GLN A 156 -15.37 6.90 -9.52
N SER A 157 -14.28 7.10 -10.27
CA SER A 157 -14.05 8.35 -11.01
C SER A 157 -15.00 8.55 -12.20
N ALA A 158 -15.39 7.46 -12.86
CA ALA A 158 -16.31 7.45 -13.98
C ALA A 158 -16.93 6.05 -14.13
N VAL A 159 -18.08 5.95 -14.79
CA VAL A 159 -18.77 4.67 -15.03
C VAL A 159 -17.84 3.73 -15.80
N GLY A 160 -17.64 2.53 -15.26
CA GLY A 160 -16.76 1.51 -15.86
C GLY A 160 -15.25 1.77 -15.66
N SER A 161 -14.88 2.84 -14.95
CA SER A 161 -13.47 3.13 -14.64
C SER A 161 -12.95 2.20 -13.54
N HIS A 162 -11.70 1.77 -13.66
CA HIS A 162 -10.94 1.09 -12.60
C HIS A 162 -10.14 2.08 -11.74
N THR A 163 -10.47 3.38 -11.81
CA THR A 163 -9.85 4.45 -11.02
C THR A 163 -10.83 5.03 -10.01
N TYR A 164 -10.37 5.19 -8.78
CA TYR A 164 -11.17 5.63 -7.63
C TYR A 164 -10.47 6.75 -6.87
N ALA A 165 -11.27 7.65 -6.28
CA ALA A 165 -10.81 8.55 -5.23
C ALA A 165 -10.99 7.87 -3.85
N LEU A 166 -10.00 8.02 -2.97
CA LEU A 166 -10.08 7.60 -1.57
C LEU A 166 -10.42 8.79 -0.70
N GLN A 167 -11.51 8.67 0.06
CA GLN A 167 -12.02 9.70 0.94
C GLN A 167 -12.17 9.19 2.38
N TYR A 168 -12.14 10.11 3.35
CA TYR A 168 -12.20 9.82 4.77
C TYR A 168 -13.04 10.85 5.54
N GLN A 169 -13.49 10.46 6.73
CA GLN A 169 -14.23 11.31 7.67
C GLN A 169 -13.58 11.29 9.07
N PHE A 170 -13.72 12.40 9.79
CA PHE A 170 -13.36 12.51 11.21
C PHE A 170 -14.61 12.48 12.09
N GLY A 171 -14.52 11.80 13.24
CA GLY A 171 -15.47 11.96 14.35
C GLY A 171 -16.94 11.73 14.02
N GLY A 172 -17.26 10.94 12.98
CA GLY A 172 -18.63 10.68 12.54
C GLY A 172 -19.37 11.88 11.93
N GLY A 173 -18.66 12.96 11.57
CA GLY A 173 -19.24 14.11 10.86
C GLY A 173 -19.62 13.79 9.41
N GLU A 174 -20.41 14.65 8.76
CA GLU A 174 -20.91 14.44 7.40
C GLU A 174 -19.86 14.77 6.31
N ASP A 175 -18.83 15.54 6.65
CA ASP A 175 -17.85 16.06 5.69
C ASP A 175 -16.79 15.02 5.28
N TRP A 176 -16.92 14.52 4.05
CA TRP A 176 -15.91 13.68 3.41
C TRP A 176 -14.75 14.51 2.87
N ARG A 177 -13.53 14.13 3.24
CA ARG A 177 -12.28 14.73 2.74
C ARG A 177 -11.58 13.76 1.80
N THR A 178 -10.98 14.28 0.74
CA THR A 178 -10.21 13.45 -0.21
C THR A 178 -8.79 13.28 0.30
N ALA A 179 -8.35 12.03 0.48
CA ALA A 179 -6.96 11.68 0.74
C ALA A 179 -6.18 11.56 -0.59
N VAL A 180 -6.75 10.86 -1.56
CA VAL A 180 -6.15 10.65 -2.88
C VAL A 180 -7.25 10.79 -3.93
N THR A 181 -6.97 11.54 -4.99
CA THR A 181 -7.95 11.82 -6.06
C THR A 181 -7.99 10.73 -7.13
N SER A 182 -6.90 9.99 -7.32
CA SER A 182 -6.75 9.05 -8.42
C SER A 182 -5.91 7.84 -8.00
N ILE A 183 -6.61 6.73 -7.77
CA ILE A 183 -6.02 5.41 -7.50
C ILE A 183 -6.56 4.46 -8.57
N SER A 184 -5.70 4.03 -9.49
CA SER A 184 -6.05 3.01 -10.49
C SER A 184 -5.68 1.63 -9.99
N PHE A 185 -6.64 0.72 -10.08
CA PHE A 185 -6.45 -0.67 -9.68
C PHE A 185 -5.76 -1.49 -10.77
N ALA A 186 -4.97 -2.47 -10.35
CA ALA A 186 -4.30 -3.42 -11.22
C ALA A 186 -5.29 -4.37 -11.91
N GLN A 187 -4.89 -4.90 -13.07
CA GLN A 187 -5.60 -5.99 -13.70
C GLN A 187 -5.45 -7.26 -12.85
N GLN A 188 -6.53 -8.02 -12.69
CA GLN A 188 -6.46 -9.32 -12.02
C GLN A 188 -5.63 -10.30 -12.84
N LEU A 189 -4.88 -11.14 -12.15
CA LEU A 189 -4.11 -12.23 -12.74
C LEU A 189 -4.70 -13.57 -12.30
N ASP A 190 -4.67 -14.56 -13.19
CA ASP A 190 -5.01 -15.94 -12.85
C ASP A 190 -3.88 -16.60 -12.04
N SER A 191 -4.09 -17.84 -11.60
CA SER A 191 -3.12 -18.59 -10.82
C SER A 191 -1.78 -18.85 -11.52
N ASN A 192 -1.69 -18.62 -12.83
CA ASN A 192 -0.46 -18.72 -13.61
C ASN A 192 0.17 -17.34 -13.89
N GLY A 193 -0.35 -16.28 -13.28
CA GLY A 193 0.13 -14.91 -13.49
C GLY A 193 -0.32 -14.29 -14.81
N LYS A 194 -1.30 -14.87 -15.51
CA LYS A 194 -1.80 -14.33 -16.78
C LYS A 194 -2.98 -13.36 -16.54
N PRO A 195 -3.08 -12.26 -17.31
CA PRO A 195 -4.19 -11.33 -17.17
C PRO A 195 -5.57 -11.98 -17.35
N VAL A 196 -6.47 -11.76 -16.40
CA VAL A 196 -7.86 -12.23 -16.44
C VAL A 196 -8.67 -11.35 -17.40
N THR A 197 -9.49 -11.99 -18.23
CA THR A 197 -10.42 -11.31 -19.13
C THR A 197 -11.80 -11.96 -19.07
N GLU A 198 -12.85 -11.14 -19.07
CA GLU A 198 -14.24 -11.57 -19.19
C GLU A 198 -14.83 -11.01 -20.49
N ASN A 199 -15.39 -11.87 -21.35
CA ASN A 199 -15.89 -11.48 -22.68
C ASN A 199 -14.86 -10.71 -23.53
N GLY A 200 -13.57 -11.01 -23.36
CA GLY A 200 -12.46 -10.35 -24.06
C GLY A 200 -12.06 -8.98 -23.48
N GLN A 201 -12.70 -8.53 -22.40
CA GLN A 201 -12.33 -7.30 -21.69
C GLN A 201 -11.49 -7.60 -20.45
N PRO A 202 -10.47 -6.79 -20.13
CA PRO A 202 -9.70 -6.92 -18.88
C PRO A 202 -10.58 -6.85 -17.63
N VAL A 203 -10.32 -7.74 -16.67
CA VAL A 203 -10.93 -7.68 -15.33
C VAL A 203 -9.95 -7.02 -14.38
N TYR A 204 -10.37 -5.96 -13.69
CA TYR A 204 -9.54 -5.23 -12.74
C TYR A 204 -9.97 -5.52 -11.30
N TYR A 205 -9.03 -5.38 -10.37
CA TYR A 205 -9.40 -5.28 -8.96
C TYR A 205 -10.28 -4.04 -8.75
N THR A 206 -11.09 -4.12 -7.70
CA THR A 206 -11.98 -3.07 -7.22
C THR A 206 -11.89 -2.98 -5.71
N PRO A 207 -12.42 -1.93 -5.08
CA PRO A 207 -12.49 -1.85 -3.63
C PRO A 207 -13.21 -3.04 -2.94
N ALA A 208 -14.07 -3.76 -3.66
CA ALA A 208 -14.72 -4.97 -3.14
C ALA A 208 -13.73 -6.12 -2.94
N ASP A 209 -12.70 -6.22 -3.79
CA ASP A 209 -11.72 -7.30 -3.75
C ASP A 209 -10.72 -7.15 -2.60
N LEU A 210 -10.72 -5.99 -1.94
CA LEU A 210 -9.82 -5.68 -0.84
C LEU A 210 -10.36 -6.16 0.53
N ASN A 211 -11.62 -6.62 0.62
CA ASN A 211 -12.26 -6.99 1.88
C ASN A 211 -13.03 -8.31 1.76
N SER A 212 -12.47 -9.41 2.29
CA SER A 212 -13.14 -10.72 2.31
C SER A 212 -14.18 -10.86 3.44
N SER A 213 -14.38 -9.85 4.28
CA SER A 213 -15.22 -9.90 5.48
C SER A 213 -16.12 -8.66 5.65
N ALA A 214 -16.53 -8.02 4.54
CA ALA A 214 -17.06 -6.66 4.56
C ALA A 214 -18.29 -6.45 5.46
N THR A 215 -18.12 -5.58 6.47
CA THR A 215 -19.19 -4.83 7.16
C THR A 215 -19.54 -3.52 6.44
N GLY A 216 -19.02 -3.32 5.22
CA GLY A 216 -19.18 -2.11 4.41
C GLY A 216 -20.44 -2.08 3.55
N THR A 217 -20.81 -0.90 3.08
CA THR A 217 -21.97 -0.69 2.18
C THR A 217 -21.49 -0.30 0.79
N VAL A 218 -22.10 -0.88 -0.24
CA VAL A 218 -21.90 -0.48 -1.64
C VAL A 218 -23.17 0.22 -2.12
N VAL A 219 -23.02 1.44 -2.64
CA VAL A 219 -24.11 2.22 -3.23
C VAL A 219 -23.75 2.56 -4.66
N GLN A 220 -24.71 2.42 -5.57
CA GLN A 220 -24.61 2.93 -6.94
C GLN A 220 -25.52 4.15 -7.05
N ASP A 221 -25.01 5.25 -7.62
CA ASP A 221 -25.83 6.44 -7.89
C ASP A 221 -26.67 6.31 -9.19
N GLU A 222 -27.52 7.29 -9.45
CA GLU A 222 -28.39 7.33 -10.64
C GLU A 222 -27.61 7.35 -11.96
N ASN A 223 -26.33 7.73 -11.94
CA ASN A 223 -25.44 7.77 -13.09
C ASN A 223 -24.62 6.48 -13.23
N GLY A 224 -24.76 5.52 -12.31
CA GLY A 224 -24.05 4.25 -12.34
C GLY A 224 -22.69 4.25 -11.64
N ILE A 225 -22.33 5.30 -10.91
CA ILE A 225 -21.07 5.41 -10.15
C ILE A 225 -21.17 4.63 -8.85
N TYR A 226 -20.17 3.79 -8.58
CA TYR A 226 -20.09 3.03 -7.33
C TYR A 226 -19.35 3.78 -6.23
N THR A 227 -19.93 3.75 -5.02
CA THR A 227 -19.30 4.18 -3.77
C THR A 227 -19.22 3.02 -2.79
N TYR A 228 -18.03 2.74 -2.28
CA TYR A 228 -17.78 1.67 -1.30
C TYR A 228 -17.42 2.29 0.04
N THR A 229 -18.29 2.19 1.03
CA THR A 229 -18.07 2.78 2.37
C THR A 229 -17.59 1.70 3.35
N ASN A 230 -16.57 2.03 4.15
CA ASN A 230 -15.91 1.14 5.11
C ASN A 230 -15.38 -0.17 4.52
N SER A 231 -15.27 -0.24 3.18
CA SER A 231 -14.59 -1.33 2.49
C SER A 231 -13.10 -0.97 2.44
N ALA A 232 -12.28 -1.76 3.13
CA ALA A 232 -10.84 -1.86 2.92
C ALA A 232 -9.90 -0.73 3.38
N ALA A 233 -10.27 0.10 4.34
CA ALA A 233 -9.22 0.71 5.16
C ALA A 233 -8.88 -0.20 6.32
N ASN A 234 -7.60 -0.57 6.43
CA ASN A 234 -7.01 -0.86 7.72
C ASN A 234 -6.99 0.46 8.50
N ILE A 235 -8.07 0.75 9.21
CA ILE A 235 -8.08 1.81 10.21
C ILE A 235 -7.31 1.25 11.41
N ASP A 236 -5.98 1.42 11.39
CA ASP A 236 -5.14 1.15 12.56
C ASP A 236 -5.41 2.23 13.62
N ASN A 237 -6.53 2.08 14.33
CA ASN A 237 -6.76 2.76 15.60
C ASN A 237 -5.93 2.02 16.65
N LYS A 238 -4.65 2.38 16.75
CA LYS A 238 -3.67 1.71 17.62
C LYS A 238 -4.27 1.29 18.97
N ASN A 239 -4.33 -0.04 19.17
CA ASN A 239 -4.49 -0.86 20.40
C ASN A 239 -5.63 -1.91 20.43
N GLY A 240 -6.06 -2.45 19.29
CA GLY A 240 -6.99 -3.59 19.24
C GLY A 240 -6.90 -4.36 17.92
N ALA A 241 -5.79 -5.09 17.74
CA ALA A 241 -5.40 -5.72 16.49
C ALA A 241 -6.47 -6.67 15.91
N ILE A 242 -6.89 -6.40 14.66
CA ILE A 242 -7.52 -7.39 13.79
C ILE A 242 -6.50 -7.69 12.68
N ASN A 243 -5.86 -8.85 12.78
CA ASN A 243 -5.08 -9.42 11.70
C ASN A 243 -6.04 -10.07 10.71
N ILE A 244 -6.16 -9.51 9.51
CA ILE A 244 -6.80 -10.20 8.40
C ILE A 244 -5.69 -10.95 7.65
N THR A 245 -5.45 -12.20 8.06
CA THR A 245 -4.65 -13.14 7.27
C THR A 245 -5.52 -13.70 6.15
N CYS A 246 -5.58 -13.01 5.02
CA CYS A 246 -6.11 -13.61 3.80
C CYS A 246 -5.00 -14.42 3.12
N PHE A 247 -5.34 -15.62 2.67
CA PHE A 247 -4.55 -16.30 1.65
C PHE A 247 -4.73 -15.56 0.31
N LEU A 248 -3.68 -15.53 -0.53
CA LEU A 248 -3.80 -15.04 -1.90
C LEU A 248 -4.76 -15.98 -2.69
N SER A 249 -5.50 -15.45 -3.67
CA SER A 249 -6.27 -16.29 -4.59
C SER A 249 -5.33 -17.29 -5.28
N GLY A 250 -5.79 -18.52 -5.45
CA GLY A 250 -5.01 -19.63 -5.97
C GLY A 250 -4.07 -20.28 -4.94
N SER A 251 -4.00 -19.77 -3.70
CA SER A 251 -3.24 -20.44 -2.64
C SER A 251 -3.83 -21.83 -2.39
N MET A 252 -2.99 -22.86 -2.48
CA MET A 252 -3.43 -24.24 -2.34
C MET A 252 -3.38 -24.67 -0.86
N ILE A 253 -4.52 -25.11 -0.34
CA ILE A 253 -4.66 -25.69 0.99
C ILE A 253 -4.64 -27.21 0.86
N ARG A 254 -3.79 -27.87 1.64
CA ARG A 254 -3.74 -29.33 1.66
C ARG A 254 -4.94 -29.91 2.39
N THR A 255 -5.72 -30.73 1.69
CA THR A 255 -6.87 -31.45 2.24
C THR A 255 -6.64 -32.96 2.26
N THR A 256 -7.52 -33.72 2.90
CA THR A 256 -7.48 -35.19 2.85
C THR A 256 -7.76 -35.77 1.45
N LYS A 257 -8.31 -34.97 0.53
CA LYS A 257 -8.63 -35.36 -0.84
C LYS A 257 -7.63 -34.83 -1.88
N GLY A 258 -6.60 -34.11 -1.44
CA GLY A 258 -5.62 -33.43 -2.30
C GLY A 258 -5.51 -31.94 -2.00
N ASP A 259 -4.69 -31.23 -2.77
CA ASP A 259 -4.53 -29.79 -2.60
C ASP A 259 -5.70 -29.07 -3.29
N VAL A 260 -6.37 -28.15 -2.58
CA VAL A 260 -7.55 -27.40 -3.06
C VAL A 260 -7.27 -25.90 -2.93
N ALA A 261 -7.57 -25.13 -3.97
CA ALA A 261 -7.41 -23.68 -3.92
C ALA A 261 -8.30 -23.08 -2.81
N VAL A 262 -7.79 -22.09 -2.07
CA VAL A 262 -8.45 -21.54 -0.88
C VAL A 262 -9.85 -21.00 -1.18
N GLU A 263 -10.06 -20.43 -2.36
CA GLU A 263 -11.36 -19.92 -2.83
C GLU A 263 -12.39 -21.02 -3.16
N ASN A 264 -11.95 -22.28 -3.30
CA ASN A 264 -12.80 -23.43 -3.60
C ASN A 264 -13.11 -24.28 -2.34
N MET A 265 -12.55 -23.93 -1.18
CA MET A 265 -12.82 -24.62 0.08
C MET A 265 -14.27 -24.40 0.53
N GLN A 266 -14.95 -25.47 0.94
CA GLN A 266 -16.33 -25.42 1.43
C GLN A 266 -16.43 -25.87 2.89
N ILE A 267 -17.49 -25.43 3.58
CA ILE A 267 -17.81 -25.94 4.91
C ILE A 267 -18.00 -27.46 4.83
N GLY A 268 -17.32 -28.18 5.73
CA GLY A 268 -17.27 -29.63 5.73
C GLY A 268 -16.08 -30.24 4.99
N ASP A 269 -15.28 -29.46 4.27
CA ASP A 269 -13.98 -29.93 3.79
C ASP A 269 -13.01 -30.15 4.96
N GLU A 270 -12.05 -31.05 4.74
CA GLU A 270 -11.08 -31.46 5.75
C GLU A 270 -9.67 -30.98 5.38
N VAL A 271 -9.15 -30.02 6.12
CA VAL A 271 -7.78 -29.50 5.94
C VAL A 271 -6.78 -30.27 6.80
N VAL A 272 -5.57 -30.43 6.28
CA VAL A 272 -4.43 -30.94 7.05
C VAL A 272 -3.73 -29.75 7.70
N ALA A 273 -3.70 -29.74 9.03
CA ALA A 273 -3.02 -28.75 9.83
C ALA A 273 -1.90 -29.41 10.65
N TYR A 274 -0.79 -28.71 10.83
CA TYR A 274 0.29 -29.18 11.67
C TYR A 274 0.05 -28.76 13.13
N ASP A 275 -0.09 -29.74 14.02
CA ASP A 275 -0.18 -29.54 15.47
C ASP A 275 1.23 -29.43 16.04
N TRP A 276 1.70 -28.19 16.22
CA TRP A 276 3.04 -27.91 16.72
C TRP A 276 3.28 -28.37 18.16
N GLN A 277 2.23 -28.50 18.98
CA GLN A 277 2.38 -28.95 20.37
C GLN A 277 2.62 -30.46 20.44
N ASN A 278 2.01 -31.21 19.52
CA ASN A 278 2.11 -32.67 19.47
C ASN A 278 3.02 -33.18 18.34
N ASN A 279 3.66 -32.26 17.59
CA ASN A 279 4.58 -32.53 16.48
C ASN A 279 4.02 -33.54 15.46
N LYS A 280 2.78 -33.33 15.02
CA LYS A 280 2.12 -34.22 14.05
C LYS A 280 1.10 -33.48 13.19
N ASP A 281 0.86 -34.02 12.01
CA ASP A 281 -0.26 -33.58 11.19
C ASP A 281 -1.58 -34.08 11.77
N ILE A 282 -2.58 -33.21 11.73
CA ILE A 282 -3.95 -33.48 12.15
C ILE A 282 -4.92 -33.00 11.08
N THR A 283 -6.07 -33.66 11.02
CA THR A 283 -7.16 -33.23 10.15
C THR A 283 -8.14 -32.36 10.93
N ARG A 284 -8.58 -31.25 10.33
CA ARG A 284 -9.60 -30.35 10.88
C ARG A 284 -10.66 -30.07 9.82
N SER A 285 -11.93 -30.14 10.21
CA SER A 285 -13.00 -29.70 9.33
C SER A 285 -13.03 -28.17 9.25
N VAL A 286 -13.26 -27.65 8.04
CA VAL A 286 -13.64 -26.26 7.81
C VAL A 286 -15.06 -26.09 8.35
N ILE A 287 -15.21 -25.22 9.34
CA ILE A 287 -16.48 -24.90 10.02
C ILE A 287 -16.92 -23.48 9.71
#